data_AF-A0A536PH39-F1
#
_entry.id   AF-A0A536PH39-F1
#
_cell.length_a   1.000
_cell.length_b   1.000
_cell.length_c   1.000
_cell.angle_alpha   90.00
_cell.angle_beta   90.00
_cell.angle_gamma   90.00
#
_symmetry.space_group_name_H-M   'P 1'
#
loop_
_entity.id
_entity.type
_entity.pdbx_description
1 polymer ?
#
loop_
_entity_poly.entity_id
_entity_poly.type
_entity_poly.pdbx_seq_one_letter_code
_entity_poly.pdbx_strand_id
1 'polypeptide(L)'
;MDEIAKRLARYGDVEAADEGTGIRRRDLSFVVTAPGYGMPVVATFEFRERYRRMAAGWLREAYVFEYRPLSPKSRRAHHEHGTWGIHQHCEPPGKSSDEHYQDVERLLEPTAEELGGLYDRGEQIRCLGLRRKLHR
;
A
#
# COMPACT_ATOMS: atom_id res chain seq x y z
N MET A 1 -0.72 3.00 16.26
CA MET A 1 -1.98 2.71 15.55
C MET A 1 -2.73 4.01 15.34
N ASP A 2 -3.24 4.64 16.39
CA ASP A 2 -4.06 5.85 16.30
C ASP A 2 -3.42 7.02 15.55
N GLU A 3 -2.14 7.32 15.79
CA GLU A 3 -1.47 8.42 15.09
C GLU A 3 -1.34 8.19 13.57
N ILE A 4 -1.07 6.95 13.15
CA ILE A 4 -1.02 6.58 11.73
C ILE A 4 -2.43 6.68 11.13
N ALA A 5 -3.44 6.13 11.81
CA ALA A 5 -4.83 6.19 11.36
C ALA A 5 -5.31 7.64 11.20
N LYS A 6 -5.01 8.53 12.17
CA LYS A 6 -5.31 9.97 12.09
C LYS A 6 -4.65 10.63 10.88
N ARG A 7 -3.39 10.29 10.58
CA ARG A 7 -2.69 10.81 9.40
C ARG A 7 -3.34 10.33 8.11
N LEU A 8 -3.70 9.04 8.03
CA LEU A 8 -4.35 8.45 6.85
C LEU A 8 -5.78 8.98 6.65
N ALA A 9 -6.47 9.40 7.72
CA ALA A 9 -7.83 9.94 7.67
C ALA A 9 -7.97 11.21 6.82
N ARG A 10 -6.86 11.86 6.46
CA ARG A 10 -6.86 12.97 5.48
C ARG A 10 -7.35 12.55 4.09
N TYR A 11 -7.25 11.26 3.74
CA TYR A 11 -7.62 10.75 2.42
C TYR A 11 -9.04 10.18 2.38
N GLY A 12 -9.59 9.76 3.53
CA GLY A 12 -10.94 9.21 3.63
C GLY A 12 -11.22 8.49 4.95
N ASP A 13 -12.24 7.63 4.96
CA ASP A 13 -12.57 6.79 6.13
C ASP A 13 -11.51 5.72 6.31
N VAL A 14 -11.03 5.53 7.55
CA VAL A 14 -9.97 4.57 7.87
C VAL A 14 -10.51 3.44 8.74
N GLU A 15 -10.36 2.22 8.25
CA GLU A 15 -10.49 1.00 9.04
C GLU A 15 -9.09 0.53 9.43
N ALA A 16 -8.82 0.44 10.74
CA ALA A 16 -7.53 -0.02 11.26
C ALA A 16 -7.72 -1.32 12.06
N ALA A 17 -6.82 -2.28 11.84
CA ALA A 17 -6.77 -3.52 12.60
C ALA A 17 -5.34 -3.86 13.02
N ASP A 18 -5.22 -4.44 14.22
CA ASP A 18 -3.97 -4.91 14.82
C ASP A 18 -4.20 -6.30 15.40
N GLU A 19 -3.93 -7.30 14.56
CA GLU A 19 -4.20 -8.70 14.86
C GLU A 19 -2.93 -9.40 15.35
N GLY A 20 -3.09 -10.38 16.24
CA GLY A 20 -1.96 -11.22 16.67
C GLY A 20 -0.95 -10.53 17.61
N THR A 21 -1.28 -9.38 18.18
CA THR A 21 -0.44 -8.64 19.15
C THR A 21 0.14 -9.48 20.30
N GLY A 22 -0.56 -10.55 20.70
CA GLY A 22 -0.18 -11.45 21.81
C GLY A 22 0.54 -12.75 21.40
N ILE A 23 0.73 -13.03 20.11
CA ILE A 23 1.37 -14.27 19.63
C ILE A 23 2.74 -13.99 19.00
N ARG A 24 3.37 -14.99 18.37
CA ARG A 24 4.66 -14.81 17.68
C ARG A 24 4.56 -14.01 16.37
N ARG A 25 3.37 -13.61 15.95
CA ARG A 25 3.09 -12.93 14.69
C ARG A 25 2.04 -11.85 14.90
N ARG A 26 2.27 -10.66 14.35
CA ARG A 26 1.35 -9.52 14.41
C ARG A 26 1.12 -9.01 13.00
N ASP A 27 -0.14 -8.81 12.63
CA ASP A 27 -0.54 -8.27 11.33
C ASP A 27 -1.21 -6.90 11.60
N LEU A 28 -0.63 -5.83 11.07
CA LEU A 28 -1.18 -4.48 11.08
C LEU A 28 -1.83 -4.18 9.74
N SER A 29 -3.03 -3.62 9.74
CA SER A 29 -3.68 -3.18 8.50
C SER A 29 -4.42 -1.86 8.64
N PHE A 30 -4.34 -1.04 7.60
CA PHE A 30 -5.13 0.17 7.41
C PHE A 30 -5.77 0.11 6.03
N VAL A 31 -7.08 0.19 5.96
CA VAL A 31 -7.83 0.34 4.72
C VAL A 31 -8.45 1.72 4.73
N VAL A 32 -8.16 2.51 3.69
CA VAL A 32 -8.75 3.84 3.51
C VAL A 32 -9.70 3.80 2.34
N THR A 33 -10.96 4.17 2.57
CA THR A 33 -11.92 4.38 1.48
C THR A 33 -12.05 5.87 1.23
N ALA A 34 -11.68 6.29 0.02
CA ALA A 34 -11.55 7.69 -0.36
C ALA A 34 -12.65 8.08 -1.36
N PRO A 35 -13.31 9.24 -1.20
CA PRO A 35 -13.15 10.20 -0.10
C PRO A 35 -13.82 9.77 1.22
N GLY A 36 -14.64 8.72 1.22
CA GLY A 36 -15.33 8.23 2.43
C GLY A 36 -16.46 9.16 2.92
N TYR A 37 -16.81 9.05 4.20
CA TYR A 37 -17.76 9.88 4.95
C TYR A 37 -19.15 9.97 4.31
N GLY A 38 -19.64 8.84 3.77
CA GLY A 38 -20.94 8.76 3.09
C GLY A 38 -20.96 9.26 1.65
N MET A 39 -19.80 9.69 1.11
CA MET A 39 -19.67 10.01 -0.30
C MET A 39 -19.35 8.76 -1.14
N PRO A 40 -19.66 8.77 -2.45
CA PRO A 40 -19.28 7.68 -3.34
C PRO A 40 -17.78 7.43 -3.31
N VAL A 41 -17.37 6.20 -3.04
CA VAL A 41 -15.96 5.80 -3.06
C VAL A 41 -15.43 5.91 -4.49
N VAL A 42 -14.29 6.58 -4.65
CA VAL A 42 -13.59 6.74 -5.93
C VAL A 42 -12.21 6.11 -5.93
N ALA A 43 -11.65 5.81 -4.75
CA ALA A 43 -10.40 5.09 -4.61
C ALA A 43 -10.30 4.36 -3.27
N THR A 44 -9.38 3.39 -3.21
CA THR A 44 -9.01 2.70 -1.97
C THR A 44 -7.51 2.72 -1.77
N PHE A 45 -7.09 2.84 -0.52
CA PHE A 45 -5.72 2.58 -0.09
C PHE A 45 -5.70 1.37 0.84
N GLU A 46 -4.72 0.50 0.67
CA GLU A 46 -4.50 -0.64 1.56
C GLU A 46 -3.06 -0.62 2.04
N PHE A 47 -2.86 -0.56 3.34
CA PHE A 47 -1.55 -0.65 3.97
C PHE A 47 -1.55 -1.83 4.93
N ARG A 48 -0.75 -2.85 4.66
CA ARG A 48 -0.60 -4.03 5.50
C ARG A 48 0.86 -4.27 5.82
N GLU A 49 1.16 -4.52 7.08
CA GLU A 49 2.50 -4.88 7.55
C GLU A 49 2.39 -6.12 8.43
N ARG A 50 3.26 -7.09 8.19
CA ARG A 50 3.36 -8.30 8.99
C ARG A 50 4.66 -8.30 9.77
N TYR A 51 4.56 -8.66 11.04
CA TYR A 51 5.68 -8.74 11.95
C TYR A 51 5.78 -10.10 12.60
N ARG A 52 7.02 -10.50 12.87
CA ARG A 52 7.36 -11.67 13.68
C ARG A 52 8.05 -11.24 14.96
N ARG A 53 7.69 -11.88 16.07
CA ARG A 53 8.34 -11.66 17.36
C ARG A 53 9.74 -12.31 17.36
N MET A 54 10.75 -11.48 17.58
CA MET A 54 12.15 -11.85 17.76
C MET A 54 12.60 -11.48 19.18
N ALA A 55 13.78 -11.94 19.60
CA ALA A 55 14.34 -11.60 20.91
C ALA A 55 14.53 -10.08 21.09
N ALA A 56 14.95 -9.39 20.01
CA ALA A 56 15.19 -7.94 20.00
C ALA A 56 13.93 -7.08 19.81
N GLY A 57 12.75 -7.69 19.61
CA GLY A 57 11.51 -6.98 19.35
C GLY A 57 10.71 -7.55 18.18
N TRP A 58 9.92 -6.71 17.52
CA TRP A 58 9.15 -7.08 16.34
C TRP A 58 9.96 -6.80 15.07
N LEU A 59 10.13 -7.81 14.22
CA LEU A 59 10.76 -7.68 12.91
C LEU A 59 9.66 -7.67 11.84
N ARG A 60 9.62 -6.66 10.98
CA ARG A 60 8.74 -6.66 9.80
C ARG A 60 9.24 -7.71 8.81
N GLU A 61 8.38 -8.64 8.43
CA GLU A 61 8.74 -9.76 7.53
C GLU A 61 8.05 -9.67 6.16
N ALA A 62 7.01 -8.86 6.04
CA ALA A 62 6.33 -8.58 4.79
C ALA A 62 5.51 -7.29 4.91
N TYR A 63 5.26 -6.64 3.77
CA TYR A 63 4.30 -5.54 3.68
C TYR A 63 3.65 -5.45 2.31
N VAL A 64 2.50 -4.80 2.25
CA VAL A 64 1.75 -4.45 1.05
C VAL A 64 1.19 -3.05 1.23
N PHE A 65 1.63 -2.10 0.42
CA PHE A 65 1.11 -0.73 0.37
C PHE A 65 0.55 -0.46 -1.02
N GLU A 66 -0.72 -0.10 -1.10
CA GLU A 66 -1.44 -0.13 -2.38
C GLU A 66 -2.46 1.00 -2.50
N TYR A 67 -2.58 1.54 -3.70
CA TYR A 67 -3.56 2.53 -4.12
C TYR A 67 -4.29 2.05 -5.38
N ARG A 68 -5.63 2.11 -5.35
CA ARG A 68 -6.52 1.74 -6.47
C ARG A 68 -7.58 2.82 -6.70
N PRO A 69 -7.45 3.67 -7.73
CA PRO A 69 -8.60 4.43 -8.22
C PRO A 69 -9.61 3.50 -8.90
N LEU A 70 -10.90 3.81 -8.75
CA LEU A 70 -12.01 3.05 -9.33
C LEU A 70 -12.38 3.54 -10.74
N SER A 71 -12.15 4.82 -11.04
CA SER A 71 -12.45 5.40 -12.35
C SER A 71 -11.43 6.48 -12.77
N PRO A 72 -10.63 6.24 -13.82
CA PRO A 72 -10.46 4.96 -14.49
C PRO A 72 -9.81 3.93 -13.54
N LYS A 73 -10.20 2.66 -13.67
CA LYS A 73 -9.58 1.57 -12.88
C LYS A 73 -8.08 1.49 -13.18
N SER A 74 -7.28 1.48 -12.13
CA SER A 74 -5.82 1.48 -12.19
C SER A 74 -5.22 1.00 -10.86
N ARG A 75 -3.90 0.79 -10.77
CA ARG A 75 -3.23 0.31 -9.56
C ARG A 75 -1.79 0.80 -9.44
N ARG A 76 -1.40 1.20 -8.23
CA ARG A 76 0.00 1.43 -7.83
C ARG A 76 0.22 0.73 -6.50
N ALA A 77 1.22 -0.14 -6.41
CA ALA A 77 1.51 -0.83 -5.15
C ALA A 77 3.01 -1.05 -4.93
N HIS A 78 3.40 -1.20 -3.66
CA HIS A 78 4.75 -1.50 -3.17
C HIS A 78 4.67 -2.65 -2.19
N HIS A 79 5.32 -3.76 -2.51
CA HIS A 79 5.20 -5.00 -1.76
C HIS A 79 6.57 -5.54 -1.35
N GLU A 80 6.60 -6.20 -0.19
CA GLU A 80 7.63 -7.13 0.21
C GLU A 80 6.97 -8.43 0.63
N HIS A 81 7.24 -9.53 -0.09
CA HIS A 81 6.91 -10.86 0.40
C HIS A 81 7.81 -11.96 -0.19
N GLY A 82 8.33 -12.82 0.69
CA GLY A 82 8.92 -14.12 0.33
C GLY A 82 9.97 -14.08 -0.79
N THR A 83 9.84 -15.01 -1.73
CA THR A 83 10.82 -15.26 -2.82
C THR A 83 10.93 -14.17 -3.87
N TRP A 84 9.97 -13.23 -3.91
CA TRP A 84 9.95 -12.17 -4.91
C TRP A 84 10.73 -10.93 -4.49
N GLY A 85 11.11 -10.84 -3.20
CA GLY A 85 11.74 -9.64 -2.64
C GLY A 85 10.86 -8.41 -2.79
N ILE A 86 11.49 -7.24 -2.70
CA ILE A 86 10.81 -5.97 -2.76
C ILE A 86 10.54 -5.58 -4.22
N HIS A 87 9.29 -5.24 -4.52
CA HIS A 87 8.86 -4.90 -5.87
C HIS A 87 7.66 -3.95 -5.88
N GLN A 88 7.39 -3.35 -7.03
CA GLN A 88 6.22 -2.53 -7.27
C GLN A 88 5.30 -3.16 -8.30
N HIS A 89 4.01 -2.87 -8.14
CA HIS A 89 3.01 -3.04 -9.18
C HIS A 89 2.65 -1.69 -9.79
N CYS A 90 2.45 -1.69 -11.10
CA CYS A 90 1.88 -0.55 -11.81
C CYS A 90 0.96 -1.04 -12.93
N GLU A 91 -0.31 -0.67 -12.82
CA GLU A 91 -1.36 -0.97 -13.79
C GLU A 91 -1.98 0.37 -14.22
N PRO A 92 -1.59 0.95 -15.36
CA PRO A 92 -2.15 2.22 -15.82
C PRO A 92 -3.58 2.00 -16.36
N PRO A 93 -4.40 3.06 -16.49
CA PRO A 93 -5.76 2.97 -17.01
C PRO A 93 -5.88 2.15 -18.31
N GLY A 94 -6.83 1.23 -18.35
CA GLY A 94 -7.14 0.43 -19.54
C GLY A 94 -6.14 -0.70 -19.85
N LYS A 95 -5.17 -0.95 -18.98
CA LYS A 95 -4.33 -2.15 -19.02
C LYS A 95 -4.70 -3.07 -17.87
N SER A 96 -4.80 -4.37 -18.11
CA SER A 96 -5.07 -5.38 -17.09
C SER A 96 -3.83 -6.14 -16.62
N SER A 97 -2.65 -5.81 -17.16
CA SER A 97 -1.42 -6.54 -16.87
C SER A 97 -0.80 -6.01 -15.58
N ASP A 98 -0.78 -6.86 -14.56
CA ASP A 98 -0.12 -6.62 -13.29
C ASP A 98 1.42 -6.70 -13.45
N GLU A 99 2.01 -5.64 -14.00
CA GLU A 99 3.45 -5.59 -14.27
C GLU A 99 4.25 -5.39 -12.98
N HIS A 100 5.31 -6.19 -12.81
CA HIS A 100 6.19 -6.16 -11.65
C HIS A 100 7.49 -5.40 -11.97
N TYR A 101 7.84 -4.47 -11.09
CA TYR A 101 9.01 -3.61 -11.21
C TYR A 101 9.93 -3.76 -10.00
N GLN A 102 11.24 -3.57 -10.20
CA GLN A 102 12.21 -3.55 -9.12
C GLN A 102 11.95 -2.35 -8.20
N ASP A 103 12.19 -2.53 -6.90
CA ASP A 103 12.09 -1.46 -5.91
C ASP A 103 13.02 -1.69 -4.72
N VAL A 104 13.02 -0.74 -3.80
CA VAL A 104 13.70 -0.79 -2.51
C VAL A 104 12.68 -0.77 -1.37
N GLU A 105 13.13 -1.09 -0.16
CA GLU A 105 12.27 -1.10 1.02
C GLU A 105 11.65 0.27 1.24
N ARG A 106 10.38 0.28 1.65
CA ARG A 106 9.68 1.51 2.02
C ARG A 106 8.99 1.39 3.37
N LEU A 107 8.86 2.55 4.01
CA LEU A 107 8.07 2.71 5.22
C LEU A 107 6.64 3.09 4.85
N LEU A 108 5.69 2.79 5.74
CA LEU A 108 4.27 3.06 5.53
C LEU A 108 4.03 4.55 5.27
N GLU A 109 4.50 5.43 6.17
CA GLU A 109 4.16 6.86 6.09
C GLU A 109 4.65 7.55 4.79
N PRO A 110 5.93 7.43 4.38
CA PRO A 110 6.38 8.02 3.11
C PRO A 110 5.67 7.42 1.89
N THR A 111 5.31 6.13 1.94
CA THR A 111 4.56 5.51 0.85
C THR A 111 3.14 6.04 0.79
N ALA A 112 2.49 6.21 1.95
CA ALA A 112 1.16 6.80 2.03
C ALA A 112 1.14 8.23 1.48
N GLU A 113 2.18 9.03 1.75
CA GLU A 113 2.31 10.37 1.18
C GLU A 113 2.46 10.36 -0.34
N GLU A 114 3.29 9.47 -0.90
CA GLU A 114 3.44 9.34 -2.35
C GLU A 114 2.12 8.93 -3.03
N LEU A 115 1.47 7.89 -2.50
CA LEU A 115 0.21 7.38 -3.03
C LEU A 115 -0.91 8.41 -2.85
N GLY A 116 -0.99 9.06 -1.69
CA GLY A 116 -1.93 10.12 -1.40
C GLY A 116 -1.75 11.32 -2.33
N GLY A 117 -0.50 11.65 -2.70
CA GLY A 117 -0.24 12.69 -3.69
C GLY A 117 -0.81 12.36 -5.08
N LEU A 118 -0.80 11.09 -5.50
CA LEU A 118 -1.44 10.67 -6.76
C LEU A 118 -2.95 10.89 -6.72
N TYR A 119 -3.58 10.56 -5.60
CA TYR A 119 -5.00 10.78 -5.36
C TYR A 119 -5.36 12.26 -5.32
N ASP A 120 -4.65 13.05 -4.50
CA ASP A 120 -4.91 14.48 -4.31
C ASP A 120 -4.79 15.27 -5.63
N ARG A 121 -3.89 14.85 -6.54
CA ARG A 121 -3.72 15.48 -7.86
C ARG A 121 -4.68 14.96 -8.94
N GLY A 122 -5.44 13.90 -8.66
CA GLY A 122 -6.28 13.24 -9.66
C GLY A 122 -5.48 12.71 -10.87
N GLU A 123 -4.20 12.42 -10.68
CA GLU A 123 -3.31 12.00 -11.75
C GLU A 123 -3.62 10.56 -12.17
N GLN A 124 -3.63 10.32 -13.47
CA GLN A 124 -3.61 8.96 -13.99
C GLN A 124 -2.29 8.29 -13.60
N ILE A 125 -2.38 7.06 -13.08
CA ILE A 125 -1.20 6.26 -12.78
C ILE A 125 -0.45 5.95 -14.07
N ARG A 126 0.86 6.18 -14.04
CA ARG A 126 1.78 5.92 -15.15
C ARG A 126 2.94 5.07 -14.63
N CYS A 127 3.42 4.16 -15.47
CA CYS A 127 4.56 3.28 -15.14
C CYS A 127 5.90 3.84 -15.65
N LEU A 128 5.96 5.15 -15.91
CA LEU A 128 7.17 5.80 -16.42
C LEU A 128 8.25 5.83 -15.33
N GLY A 129 9.50 5.59 -15.73
CA GLY A 129 10.65 5.60 -14.82
C GLY A 129 10.80 4.34 -13.96
N LEU A 130 9.87 3.38 -14.05
CA LEU A 130 9.96 2.13 -13.30
C LEU A 130 10.89 1.13 -13.98
N ARG A 131 11.77 0.50 -13.20
CA ARG A 131 12.71 -0.51 -13.71
C ARG A 131 12.04 -1.87 -13.78
N ARG A 132 11.86 -2.40 -14.99
CA ARG A 132 11.30 -3.74 -15.17
C ARG A 132 12.16 -4.78 -14.46
N LYS A 133 11.51 -5.72 -13.77
CA LYS A 133 12.20 -6.87 -13.21
C LYS A 133 12.60 -7.78 -14.37
N LEU A 134 13.89 -7.85 -14.69
CA LEU A 134 14.39 -8.85 -15.64
C LEU A 134 14.17 -10.24 -15.01
N HIS A 135 13.37 -11.08 -15.66
CA HIS A 135 13.32 -12.50 -15.34
C HIS A 135 14.71 -13.07 -15.67
N ARG A 136 15.43 -13.57 -14.64
CA ARG A 136 16.59 -14.43 -14.84
C ARG A 136 16.13 -15.87 -14.94
#